data_AF-A0A8T4UBP9-F1
#
_entry.id   AF-A0A8T4UBP9-F1
#
_cell.length_a   1.000
_cell.length_b   1.000
_cell.length_c   1.000
_cell.angle_alpha   90.00
_cell.angle_beta   90.00
_cell.angle_gamma   90.00
#
_symmetry.space_group_name_H-M   'P 1'
#
loop_
_entity.id
_entity.type
_entity.pdbx_description
1 polymer ?
#
loop_
_entity_poly.entity_id
_entity_poly.type
_entity_poly.pdbx_seq_one_letter_code
_entity_poly.pdbx_strand_id
1 'polypeptide(L)'
;MEDQHILFGVFLVLALVFISTFGSLYTGNVVYTGDKITLANYPYPFIKNNNYNSLYIVLPNSYTLDEFEAANNVLNGIKLSDVIEPKIVTVSDLPQGEHNLILVGDSCTNSLISYYTQSKDCSLGLKSGEGLLQLFNNDRSSVLVVSGYDLESIKKASKVLSLYHAYPLRNKKVIVSGNSESIYGYVLRF
;
A
#
# COMPACT_ATOMS: atom_id res chain seq x y z
N MET A 1 -7.45 -36.05 -44.44
CA MET A 1 -8.40 -35.46 -43.47
C MET A 1 -8.08 -35.86 -42.02
N GLU A 2 -7.27 -36.89 -41.81
CA GLU A 2 -6.89 -37.40 -40.47
C GLU A 2 -5.84 -36.53 -39.74
N ASP A 3 -4.91 -35.90 -40.46
CA ASP A 3 -3.82 -35.12 -39.88
C ASP A 3 -4.25 -33.78 -39.23
N GLN A 4 -5.40 -33.21 -39.63
CA GLN A 4 -5.87 -31.94 -39.07
C GLN A 4 -6.40 -32.07 -37.64
N HIS A 5 -6.88 -33.25 -37.25
CA HIS A 5 -7.40 -33.49 -35.91
C HIS A 5 -6.28 -33.63 -34.87
N ILE A 6 -5.14 -34.20 -35.27
CA ILE A 6 -3.97 -34.38 -34.39
C ILE A 6 -3.34 -33.02 -34.06
N LEU A 7 -3.20 -32.14 -35.06
CA LEU A 7 -2.62 -30.81 -34.87
C LEU A 7 -3.48 -29.95 -33.91
N PHE A 8 -4.80 -30.04 -34.01
CA PHE A 8 -5.72 -29.31 -33.13
C PHE A 8 -5.65 -29.80 -31.68
N GLY A 9 -5.52 -31.11 -31.47
CA GLY A 9 -5.36 -31.70 -30.14
C GLY A 9 -4.09 -31.24 -29.43
N VAL A 10 -2.96 -31.17 -30.15
CA VAL A 10 -1.68 -30.72 -29.58
C VAL A 10 -1.72 -29.25 -29.19
N PHE A 11 -2.34 -28.38 -30.00
CA PHE A 11 -2.52 -26.97 -29.67
C PHE A 11 -3.41 -26.75 -28.43
N LEU A 12 -4.48 -27.53 -28.28
CA LEU A 12 -5.36 -27.44 -27.11
C LEU A 12 -4.62 -27.82 -25.81
N VAL A 13 -3.82 -28.90 -25.85
CA VAL A 13 -3.02 -29.32 -24.69
C VAL A 13 -1.95 -28.29 -24.36
N LEU A 14 -1.26 -27.73 -25.36
CA LEU A 14 -0.26 -26.67 -25.15
C LEU A 14 -0.90 -25.39 -24.59
N ALA A 15 -2.09 -25.00 -25.06
CA ALA A 15 -2.82 -23.86 -24.51
C ALA A 15 -3.23 -24.09 -23.04
N LEU A 16 -3.69 -25.29 -22.70
CA LEU A 16 -4.04 -25.66 -21.32
C LEU A 16 -2.80 -25.68 -20.40
N VAL A 17 -1.67 -26.20 -20.90
CA VAL A 17 -0.40 -26.17 -20.16
C VAL A 17 0.06 -24.72 -19.95
N PHE A 18 0.01 -23.87 -20.97
CA PHE A 18 0.33 -22.45 -20.84
C PHE A 18 -0.57 -21.73 -19.83
N ILE A 19 -1.88 -21.99 -19.83
CA ILE A 19 -2.80 -21.43 -18.83
C ILE A 19 -2.46 -21.92 -17.41
N SER A 20 -1.92 -23.13 -17.27
CA SER A 20 -1.53 -23.69 -15.96
C SER A 20 -0.15 -23.23 -15.46
N THR A 21 0.83 -23.00 -16.34
CA THR A 21 2.20 -22.60 -15.96
C THR A 21 2.37 -21.10 -15.83
N PHE A 22 1.61 -20.30 -16.57
CA PHE A 22 1.43 -18.90 -16.24
C PHE A 22 0.39 -18.83 -15.12
N GLY A 23 0.81 -19.21 -13.91
CA GLY A 23 0.11 -18.93 -12.67
C GLY A 23 -0.41 -17.51 -12.75
N SER A 24 -1.72 -17.41 -12.89
CA SER A 24 -2.30 -16.23 -13.48
C SER A 24 -2.02 -15.03 -12.58
N LEU A 25 -1.74 -13.88 -13.18
CA LEU A 25 -1.78 -12.59 -12.48
C LEU A 25 -3.10 -12.41 -11.68
N TYR A 26 -4.14 -13.16 -12.03
CA TYR A 26 -5.45 -13.21 -11.37
C TYR A 26 -5.60 -14.30 -10.27
N THR A 27 -4.73 -15.32 -10.19
CA THR A 27 -4.86 -16.46 -9.26
C THR A 27 -4.14 -16.24 -7.94
N GLY A 28 -3.41 -15.12 -7.78
CA GLY A 28 -2.87 -14.70 -6.48
C GLY A 28 -1.68 -15.50 -5.95
N ASN A 29 -1.12 -16.44 -6.72
CA ASN A 29 -0.02 -17.30 -6.28
C ASN A 29 1.38 -16.82 -6.74
N VAL A 30 1.60 -15.51 -6.83
CA VAL A 30 2.97 -15.00 -6.93
C VAL A 30 3.51 -14.86 -5.50
N VAL A 31 4.37 -15.79 -5.10
CA VAL A 31 5.14 -15.66 -3.86
C VAL A 31 6.22 -14.61 -4.09
N TYR A 32 5.93 -13.35 -3.79
CA TYR A 32 6.96 -12.33 -3.74
C TYR A 32 7.84 -12.57 -2.51
N THR A 33 9.12 -12.85 -2.73
CA THR A 33 10.14 -12.70 -1.69
C THR A 33 10.15 -11.23 -1.27
N GLY A 34 10.21 -10.95 0.04
CA GLY A 34 10.03 -9.61 0.60
C GLY A 34 10.73 -8.52 -0.20
N ASP A 35 12.01 -8.69 -0.53
CA ASP A 35 12.81 -7.65 -1.20
C ASP A 35 12.22 -7.09 -2.51
N LYS A 36 11.35 -7.84 -3.21
CA LYS A 36 10.76 -7.43 -4.49
C LYS A 36 9.45 -6.66 -4.39
N ILE A 37 8.83 -6.59 -3.21
CA ILE A 37 7.55 -5.88 -3.05
C ILE A 37 7.79 -4.37 -3.13
N THR A 38 6.99 -3.68 -3.95
CA THR A 38 7.02 -2.23 -4.13
C THR A 38 5.62 -1.66 -4.01
N LEU A 39 5.50 -0.33 -4.01
CA LEU A 39 4.20 0.35 -4.00
C LEU A 39 3.37 0.09 -5.27
N ALA A 40 3.98 -0.41 -6.35
CA ALA A 40 3.25 -0.88 -7.54
C ALA A 40 2.36 -2.10 -7.24
N ASN A 41 2.65 -2.81 -6.15
CA ASN A 41 1.88 -3.98 -5.74
C ASN A 41 0.72 -3.62 -4.79
N TYR A 42 0.59 -2.35 -4.35
CA TYR A 42 -0.47 -1.94 -3.44
C TYR A 42 -1.86 -2.26 -4.04
N PRO A 43 -2.79 -2.88 -3.28
CA PRO A 43 -2.80 -3.01 -1.81
C PRO A 43 -2.16 -4.29 -1.26
N TYR A 44 -1.52 -5.12 -2.09
CA TYR A 44 -0.69 -6.21 -1.58
C TYR A 44 0.56 -5.62 -0.88
N PRO A 45 1.01 -6.18 0.27
CA PRO A 45 0.53 -7.39 0.94
C PRO A 45 -0.47 -7.14 2.07
N PHE A 46 -0.97 -5.91 2.21
CA PHE A 46 -1.97 -5.54 3.21
C PHE A 46 -3.31 -6.24 2.98
N ILE A 47 -3.64 -6.48 1.71
CA ILE A 47 -4.74 -7.36 1.27
C ILE A 47 -4.16 -8.58 0.55
N LYS A 48 -4.62 -9.77 0.93
CA LYS A 48 -4.25 -11.04 0.29
C LYS A 48 -5.49 -11.92 0.18
N ASN A 49 -5.71 -12.54 -0.99
CA ASN A 49 -6.85 -13.43 -1.24
C ASN A 49 -8.20 -12.80 -0.86
N ASN A 50 -8.38 -11.51 -1.17
CA ASN A 50 -9.57 -10.72 -0.83
C ASN A 50 -9.87 -10.66 0.69
N ASN A 51 -8.84 -10.73 1.52
CA ASN A 51 -8.94 -10.56 2.97
C ASN A 51 -7.80 -9.67 3.47
N TYR A 52 -8.03 -8.95 4.57
CA TYR A 52 -6.99 -8.15 5.21
C TYR A 52 -5.96 -9.07 5.88
N ASN A 53 -4.70 -8.86 5.57
CA ASN A 53 -3.61 -9.69 6.04
C ASN A 53 -3.07 -9.13 7.37
N SER A 54 -3.76 -9.37 8.49
CA SER A 54 -3.33 -8.90 9.82
C SER A 54 -3.02 -7.38 9.83
N LEU A 55 -3.92 -6.59 9.23
CA LEU A 55 -3.70 -5.17 8.95
C LEU A 55 -4.23 -4.26 10.05
N TYR A 56 -3.40 -3.32 10.49
CA TYR A 56 -3.80 -2.18 11.32
C TYR A 56 -3.39 -0.86 10.67
N ILE A 57 -4.28 0.13 10.74
CA ILE A 57 -3.95 1.52 10.41
C ILE A 57 -3.62 2.21 11.73
N VAL A 58 -2.42 2.74 11.86
CA VAL A 58 -1.89 3.22 13.15
C VAL A 58 -1.67 4.72 13.11
N LEU A 59 -2.32 5.41 14.05
CA LEU A 59 -2.21 6.83 14.30
C LEU A 59 -1.32 7.12 15.52
N PRO A 60 -0.77 8.34 15.66
CA PRO A 60 -0.12 8.75 16.89
C PRO A 60 -1.11 8.78 18.07
N ASN A 61 -0.63 8.69 19.31
CA ASN A 61 -1.51 8.66 20.49
C ASN A 61 -2.31 9.96 20.68
N SER A 62 -1.79 11.09 20.20
CA SER A 62 -2.41 12.41 20.25
C SER A 62 -2.78 12.90 18.86
N TYR A 63 -3.41 12.04 18.05
CA TYR A 63 -3.76 12.39 16.68
C TYR A 63 -4.77 13.54 16.58
N THR A 64 -4.66 14.29 15.51
CA THR A 64 -5.58 15.37 15.12
C THR A 64 -6.73 14.84 14.26
N LEU A 65 -7.78 15.64 14.09
CA LEU A 65 -8.91 15.28 13.21
C LEU A 65 -8.45 15.06 11.76
N ASP A 66 -7.50 15.85 11.27
CA ASP A 66 -6.96 15.73 9.92
C ASP A 66 -6.16 14.42 9.72
N GLU A 67 -5.40 13.98 10.72
CA GLU A 67 -4.72 12.68 10.68
C GLU A 67 -5.74 11.52 10.70
N PHE A 68 -6.80 11.64 11.49
CA PHE A 68 -7.89 10.66 11.49
C PHE A 68 -8.62 10.62 10.14
N GLU A 69 -8.87 11.76 9.51
CA GLU A 69 -9.42 11.83 8.15
C GLU A 69 -8.47 11.17 7.13
N ALA A 70 -7.16 11.42 7.24
CA ALA A 70 -6.17 10.77 6.40
C ALA A 70 -6.16 9.24 6.57
N ALA A 71 -6.25 8.73 7.80
CA ALA A 71 -6.40 7.30 8.05
C ALA A 71 -7.68 6.73 7.42
N ASN A 72 -8.81 7.45 7.52
CA ASN A 72 -10.06 7.05 6.87
C ASN A 72 -9.96 7.08 5.34
N ASN A 73 -9.23 8.02 4.74
CA ASN A 73 -8.99 8.00 3.30
C ASN A 73 -8.29 6.71 2.88
N VAL A 74 -7.27 6.27 3.63
CA VAL A 74 -6.59 5.01 3.34
C VAL A 74 -7.54 3.82 3.49
N LEU A 75 -8.28 3.75 4.60
CA LEU A 75 -9.26 2.69 4.86
C LEU A 75 -10.28 2.57 3.72
N ASN A 76 -10.86 3.70 3.31
CA ASN A 76 -11.84 3.74 2.22
C ASN A 76 -11.25 3.28 0.88
N GLY A 77 -9.96 3.55 0.64
CA GLY A 77 -9.25 3.12 -0.57
C GLY A 77 -9.02 1.61 -0.67
N ILE A 78 -9.07 0.90 0.46
CA ILE A 78 -8.83 -0.55 0.53
C ILE A 78 -10.06 -1.32 1.00
N LYS A 79 -11.22 -0.67 1.08
CA LYS A 79 -12.45 -1.29 1.58
C LYS A 79 -12.90 -2.43 0.66
N LEU A 80 -13.05 -3.61 1.25
CA LEU A 80 -13.59 -4.80 0.60
C LEU A 80 -15.05 -5.02 1.00
N SER A 81 -15.89 -5.46 0.06
CA SER A 81 -17.26 -5.88 0.36
C SER A 81 -17.25 -7.17 1.19
N ASP A 82 -18.15 -7.28 2.16
CA ASP A 82 -18.41 -8.49 2.94
C ASP A 82 -17.23 -9.01 3.79
N VAL A 83 -16.25 -8.15 4.10
CA VAL A 83 -15.11 -8.46 4.98
C VAL A 83 -15.06 -7.48 6.14
N ILE A 84 -14.68 -7.97 7.33
CA ILE A 84 -14.48 -7.12 8.52
C ILE A 84 -13.31 -6.17 8.26
N GLU A 85 -13.60 -4.87 8.30
CA GLU A 85 -12.61 -3.81 8.07
C GLU A 85 -11.46 -3.84 9.10
N PRO A 86 -10.23 -3.46 8.70
CA PRO A 86 -9.11 -3.32 9.62
C PRO A 86 -9.38 -2.20 10.61
N LYS A 87 -8.86 -2.34 11.82
CA LYS A 87 -9.04 -1.32 12.86
C LYS A 87 -8.05 -0.18 12.67
N ILE A 88 -8.54 1.04 12.85
CA ILE A 88 -7.71 2.22 13.11
C ILE A 88 -7.41 2.24 14.61
N VAL A 89 -6.13 2.24 14.98
CA VAL A 89 -5.66 2.19 16.38
C VAL A 89 -4.62 3.27 16.62
N THR A 90 -4.38 3.62 17.88
CA THR A 90 -3.22 4.43 18.26
C THR A 90 -1.98 3.56 18.44
N VAL A 91 -0.80 4.18 18.56
CA VAL A 91 0.44 3.45 18.86
C VAL A 91 0.32 2.68 20.19
N SER A 92 -0.31 3.24 21.21
CA SER A 92 -0.49 2.57 22.51
C SER A 92 -1.51 1.43 22.47
N ASP A 93 -2.47 1.48 21.55
CA ASP A 93 -3.53 0.46 21.42
C ASP A 93 -3.17 -0.64 20.40
N LEU A 94 -2.00 -0.54 19.76
CA LEU A 94 -1.54 -1.53 18.79
C LEU A 94 -1.31 -2.89 19.50
N PRO A 95 -1.99 -3.97 19.07
CA PRO A 95 -1.77 -5.29 19.64
C PRO A 95 -0.33 -5.76 19.46
N GLN A 96 0.16 -6.55 20.42
CA GLN A 96 1.47 -7.18 20.32
C GLN A 96 1.47 -8.27 19.23
N GLY A 97 2.56 -8.36 18.49
CA GLY A 97 2.77 -9.39 17.48
C GLY A 97 3.32 -8.84 16.17
N GLU A 98 3.42 -9.72 15.18
CA GLU A 98 3.78 -9.35 13.81
C GLU A 98 2.51 -9.04 13.02
N HIS A 99 2.36 -7.78 12.65
CA HIS A 99 1.22 -7.26 11.92
C HIS A 99 1.68 -6.47 10.70
N ASN A 100 0.85 -6.40 9.66
CA ASN A 100 1.05 -5.43 8.61
C ASN A 100 0.49 -4.09 9.07
N LEU A 101 1.25 -3.02 8.86
CA LEU A 101 0.93 -1.70 9.40
C LEU A 101 0.84 -0.66 8.29
N ILE A 102 -0.16 0.20 8.36
CA ILE A 102 -0.14 1.48 7.65
C ILE A 102 -0.05 2.57 8.70
N LEU A 103 1.10 3.22 8.78
CA LEU A 103 1.38 4.27 9.76
C LEU A 103 1.00 5.62 9.15
N VAL A 104 0.12 6.37 9.80
CA VAL A 104 -0.32 7.70 9.36
C VAL A 104 0.15 8.73 10.38
N GLY A 105 0.66 9.87 9.91
CA GLY A 105 1.18 10.95 10.75
C GLY A 105 2.60 11.36 10.35
N ASP A 106 3.33 12.01 11.24
CA ASP A 106 4.74 12.36 11.07
C ASP A 106 5.65 11.59 12.05
N SER A 107 6.97 11.70 11.87
CA SER A 107 7.94 10.95 12.70
C SER A 107 8.06 11.46 14.14
N CYS A 108 7.54 12.66 14.43
CA CYS A 108 7.61 13.31 15.72
C CYS A 108 6.39 13.03 16.60
N THR A 109 5.21 12.84 16.00
CA THR A 109 4.01 12.43 16.72
C THR A 109 3.85 10.91 16.74
N ASN A 110 4.29 10.20 15.70
CA ASN A 110 4.18 8.76 15.59
C ASN A 110 5.55 8.07 15.74
N SER A 111 5.83 7.54 16.93
CA SER A 111 7.12 6.90 17.26
C SER A 111 7.46 5.68 16.40
N LEU A 112 6.46 5.01 15.81
CA LEU A 112 6.72 3.91 14.88
C LEU A 112 7.28 4.44 13.55
N ILE A 113 6.83 5.61 13.09
CA ILE A 113 7.36 6.22 11.87
C ILE A 113 8.84 6.56 12.03
N SER A 114 9.24 7.19 13.15
CA SER A 114 10.67 7.47 13.41
C SER A 114 11.51 6.19 13.54
N TYR A 115 10.97 5.13 14.15
CA TYR A 115 11.62 3.83 14.21
C TYR A 115 11.91 3.24 12.82
N TYR A 116 10.89 3.14 11.96
CA TYR A 116 11.05 2.51 10.63
C TYR A 116 11.86 3.38 9.65
N THR A 117 11.69 4.70 9.71
CA THR A 117 12.45 5.62 8.85
C THR A 117 13.88 5.87 9.33
N GLN A 118 14.21 5.44 10.55
CA GLN A 118 15.48 5.73 11.23
C GLN A 118 15.81 7.24 11.24
N SER A 119 14.79 8.08 11.28
CA SER A 119 14.91 9.53 11.21
C SER A 119 14.27 10.17 12.43
N LYS A 120 14.97 11.15 13.01
CA LYS A 120 14.43 12.08 14.04
C LYS A 120 13.93 13.38 13.43
N ASP A 121 14.11 13.57 12.13
CA ASP A 121 13.59 14.72 11.41
C ASP A 121 12.09 14.55 11.16
N CYS A 122 11.29 15.41 11.78
CA CYS A 122 9.82 15.43 11.62
C CYS A 122 9.41 15.55 10.15
N SER A 123 10.19 16.28 9.36
CA SER A 123 9.90 16.51 7.95
C SER A 123 10.30 15.35 7.05
N LEU A 124 11.13 14.40 7.53
CA LEU A 124 11.66 13.29 6.73
C LEU A 124 12.35 13.76 5.43
N GLY A 125 12.94 14.96 5.44
CA GLY A 125 13.53 15.62 4.27
C GLY A 125 12.53 16.13 3.23
N LEU A 126 11.23 16.20 3.56
CA LEU A 126 10.18 16.75 2.71
C LEU A 126 10.22 18.28 2.71
N LYS A 127 9.69 18.88 1.64
CA LYS A 127 9.42 20.32 1.58
C LYS A 127 7.95 20.60 1.87
N SER A 128 7.63 21.86 2.17
CA SER A 128 6.24 22.29 2.34
C SER A 128 5.38 21.89 1.13
N GLY A 129 4.20 21.33 1.42
CA GLY A 129 3.29 20.78 0.41
C GLY A 129 3.65 19.40 -0.13
N GLU A 130 4.71 18.75 0.37
CA GLU A 130 5.11 17.40 -0.03
C GLU A 130 4.67 16.34 1.00
N GLY A 131 4.00 15.29 0.49
CA GLY A 131 3.65 14.07 1.17
C GLY A 131 4.63 12.93 0.86
N LEU A 132 4.62 11.89 1.68
CA LEU A 132 5.48 10.71 1.56
C LEU A 132 4.65 9.43 1.65
N LEU A 133 4.89 8.53 0.71
CA LEU A 133 4.54 7.12 0.80
C LEU A 133 5.83 6.32 0.82
N GLN A 134 6.08 5.56 1.89
CA GLN A 134 7.28 4.72 1.99
C GLN A 134 6.97 3.33 2.53
N LEU A 135 7.25 2.33 1.71
CA LEU A 135 7.08 0.92 2.03
C LEU A 135 8.37 0.34 2.60
N PHE A 136 8.27 -0.20 3.81
CA PHE A 136 9.24 -1.06 4.44
C PHE A 136 8.67 -2.45 4.53
N ASN A 137 9.46 -3.47 4.28
CA ASN A 137 8.95 -4.83 4.35
C ASN A 137 10.08 -5.81 4.56
N ASN A 138 9.76 -6.90 5.24
CA ASN A 138 10.62 -8.05 5.46
C ASN A 138 9.84 -9.33 5.08
N ASP A 139 10.37 -10.50 5.42
CA ASP A 139 9.74 -11.79 5.08
C ASP A 139 8.40 -12.06 5.81
N ARG A 140 8.11 -11.32 6.90
CA ARG A 140 6.98 -11.57 7.80
C ARG A 140 5.93 -10.45 7.80
N SER A 141 6.37 -9.20 7.71
CA SER A 141 5.48 -8.03 7.76
C SER A 141 5.91 -6.91 6.82
N SER A 142 4.92 -6.11 6.45
CA SER A 142 5.06 -4.87 5.68
C SER A 142 4.49 -3.70 6.46
N VAL A 143 5.19 -2.58 6.34
CA VAL A 143 4.86 -1.31 6.96
C VAL A 143 4.87 -0.24 5.89
N LEU A 144 3.72 0.41 5.68
CA LEU A 144 3.59 1.56 4.79
C LEU A 144 3.48 2.83 5.63
N VAL A 145 4.46 3.70 5.51
CA VAL A 145 4.42 5.05 6.08
C VAL A 145 3.67 5.98 5.12
N VAL A 146 2.66 6.67 5.64
CA VAL A 146 1.90 7.74 5.00
C VAL A 146 2.12 9.01 5.83
N SER A 147 3.02 9.86 5.36
CA SER A 147 3.48 11.06 6.08
C SER A 147 3.41 12.30 5.19
N GLY A 148 3.68 13.47 5.76
CA GLY A 148 3.81 14.71 5.03
C GLY A 148 4.58 15.75 5.82
N TYR A 149 4.99 16.83 5.15
CA TYR A 149 5.62 17.98 5.80
C TYR A 149 4.67 18.67 6.81
N ASP A 150 3.39 18.72 6.45
CA ASP A 150 2.29 19.30 7.20
C ASP A 150 1.03 18.42 7.09
N LEU A 151 -0.01 18.75 7.85
CA LEU A 151 -1.28 17.99 7.87
C LEU A 151 -1.95 17.90 6.50
N GLU A 152 -1.93 18.98 5.72
CA GLU A 152 -2.45 18.96 4.34
C GLU A 152 -1.68 17.97 3.46
N SER A 153 -0.36 17.90 3.62
CA SER A 153 0.49 16.98 2.89
C SER A 153 0.26 15.51 3.28
N ILE A 154 -0.03 15.23 4.56
CA ILE A 154 -0.45 13.90 5.01
C ILE A 154 -1.78 13.52 4.33
N LYS A 155 -2.77 14.42 4.34
CA LYS A 155 -4.05 14.21 3.64
C LYS A 155 -3.84 13.96 2.16
N LYS A 156 -2.94 14.71 1.51
CA LYS A 156 -2.56 14.54 0.11
C LYS A 156 -2.01 13.15 -0.19
N ALA A 157 -1.03 12.69 0.60
CA ALA A 157 -0.45 11.36 0.47
C ALA A 157 -1.52 10.27 0.67
N SER A 158 -2.35 10.41 1.71
CA SER A 158 -3.45 9.47 1.97
C SER A 158 -4.46 9.40 0.82
N LYS A 159 -4.74 10.55 0.17
CA LYS A 159 -5.67 10.63 -0.95
C LYS A 159 -5.12 9.94 -2.20
N VAL A 160 -3.84 10.15 -2.53
CA VAL A 160 -3.16 9.41 -3.60
C VAL A 160 -3.25 7.91 -3.35
N LEU A 161 -2.95 7.47 -2.12
CA LEU A 161 -3.02 6.06 -1.76
C LEU A 161 -4.45 5.49 -1.84
N SER A 162 -5.47 6.28 -1.48
CA SER A 162 -6.87 5.88 -1.62
C SER A 162 -7.32 5.73 -3.07
N LEU A 163 -6.63 6.42 -3.99
CA LEU A 163 -6.87 6.40 -5.43
C LEU A 163 -5.74 5.67 -6.18
N TYR A 164 -5.13 4.66 -5.57
CA TYR A 164 -3.92 4.00 -6.11
C TYR A 164 -4.09 3.45 -7.54
N HIS A 165 -5.32 3.15 -7.99
CA HIS A 165 -5.57 2.77 -9.39
C HIS A 165 -5.39 3.92 -10.39
N ALA A 166 -5.57 5.16 -9.97
CA ALA A 166 -5.41 6.35 -10.81
C ALA A 166 -3.95 6.85 -10.86
N TYR A 167 -3.08 6.32 -9.99
CA TYR A 167 -1.72 6.79 -9.79
C TYR A 167 -0.71 5.65 -10.00
N PRO A 168 0.29 5.82 -10.87
CA PRO A 168 1.30 4.79 -11.07
C PRO A 168 2.28 4.78 -9.88
N LEU A 169 1.88 4.20 -8.76
CA LEU A 169 2.76 3.99 -7.62
C LEU A 169 3.88 3.03 -8.05
N ARG A 170 5.14 3.43 -7.86
CA ARG A 170 6.33 2.66 -8.22
C ARG A 170 7.34 2.76 -7.10
N ASN A 171 8.32 1.85 -7.09
CA ASN A 171 9.40 1.79 -6.10
C ASN A 171 8.89 1.64 -4.65
N LYS A 172 9.80 1.70 -3.68
CA LYS A 172 9.46 1.63 -2.25
C LYS A 172 9.21 3.00 -1.63
N LYS A 173 9.54 4.09 -2.33
CA LYS A 173 9.38 5.47 -1.84
C LYS A 173 8.77 6.32 -2.94
N VAL A 174 7.76 7.11 -2.59
CA VAL A 174 7.10 8.07 -3.48
C VAL A 174 6.90 9.37 -2.72
N ILE A 175 7.35 10.48 -3.28
CA ILE A 175 7.03 11.83 -2.83
C ILE A 175 5.82 12.33 -3.61
N VAL A 176 4.79 12.75 -2.88
CA VAL A 176 3.54 13.28 -3.44
C VAL A 176 3.54 14.80 -3.33
N SER A 177 3.26 15.50 -4.42
CA SER A 177 3.17 16.97 -4.44
C SER A 177 2.01 17.42 -5.35
N GLY A 178 1.85 18.72 -5.58
CA GLY A 178 0.77 19.26 -6.43
C GLY A 178 -0.50 19.66 -5.66
N ASN A 179 -1.60 19.92 -6.37
CA ASN A 179 -2.85 20.46 -5.81
C ASN A 179 -3.98 19.40 -5.88
N SER A 180 -4.83 19.38 -4.86
CA SER A 180 -6.02 18.53 -4.72
C SER A 180 -7.22 18.95 -5.56
N GLU A 181 -7.19 20.10 -6.23
CA GLU A 181 -8.30 20.60 -7.07
C GLU A 181 -8.69 19.67 -8.22
N SER A 182 -7.80 18.76 -8.63
CA SER A 182 -8.07 17.75 -9.65
C SER A 182 -7.55 16.39 -9.21
N ILE A 183 -8.27 15.32 -9.57
CA ILE A 183 -7.85 13.93 -9.37
C ILE A 183 -6.58 13.56 -10.15
N TYR A 184 -6.08 14.42 -11.04
CA TYR A 184 -4.78 14.30 -11.72
C TYR A 184 -3.82 15.43 -11.34
N GLY A 185 -4.16 16.23 -10.33
CA GLY A 185 -3.37 17.38 -9.89
C GLY A 185 -2.13 17.01 -9.06
N TYR A 186 -2.01 15.74 -8.65
CA TYR A 186 -0.85 15.28 -7.89
C TYR A 186 0.31 14.84 -8.78
N VAL A 187 1.50 15.26 -8.39
CA VAL A 187 2.76 14.92 -9.04
C VAL A 187 3.52 13.95 -8.15
N LEU A 188 3.92 12.81 -8.73
CA LEU A 188 4.69 11.76 -8.05
C LEU A 188 6.16 11.85 -8.44
N ARG A 189 7.04 11.86 -7.45
CA ARG A 189 8.49 11.68 -7.63
C ARG A 189 8.95 10.43 -6.90
N PHE A 190 9.88 9.71 -7.49
CA PHE A 190 10.34 8.40 -7.03
C PHE A 190 11.80 8.45 -6.57
#